data_AF-A0A2T2ZYG1-F1
#
_entry.id   AF-A0A2T2ZYG1-F1
#
_cell.length_a   1.000
_cell.length_b   1.000
_cell.length_c   1.000
_cell.angle_alpha   90.00
_cell.angle_beta   90.00
_cell.angle_gamma   90.00
#
_symmetry.space_group_name_H-M   'P 1'
#
loop_
_entity.id
_entity.type
_entity.pdbx_description
1 polymer ?
#
loop_
_entity_poly.entity_id
_entity_poly.type
_entity_poly.pdbx_seq_one_letter_code
_entity_poly.pdbx_strand_id
1 'polypeptide(L)' 'AATTTTTDLVTLVSELPSCALDCLSQAAKSISCDAADLTCLCGKSTAFATAIGPCILSSTCSSDEQ' A
#
# COMPACT_ATOMS: atom_id res chain seq x y z
N ALA A 1 -19.09 -5.27 9.29
CA ALA A 1 -18.59 -4.60 8.08
C ALA A 1 -17.54 -3.60 8.54
N ALA A 2 -16.26 -3.80 8.23
CA ALA A 2 -15.23 -2.81 8.55
C ALA A 2 -15.25 -1.77 7.43
N THR A 3 -15.93 -0.65 7.66
CA THR A 3 -15.79 0.56 6.86
C THR A 3 -14.39 1.12 7.11
N THR A 4 -13.40 0.68 6.33
CA THR A 4 -12.09 1.32 6.26
C THR A 4 -12.30 2.75 5.75
N THR A 5 -12.35 3.70 6.67
CA THR A 5 -12.46 5.11 6.30
C THR A 5 -11.11 5.56 5.78
N THR A 6 -11.09 6.48 4.81
CA THR A 6 -9.85 6.97 4.17
C THR A 6 -8.82 7.49 5.19
N THR A 7 -9.26 7.90 6.38
CA THR A 7 -8.44 8.27 7.53
C THR A 7 -7.54 7.13 8.02
N ASP A 8 -8.07 5.90 8.09
CA ASP A 8 -7.33 4.72 8.55
C ASP A 8 -6.17 4.36 7.60
N LEU A 9 -6.28 4.70 6.31
CA LEU A 9 -5.26 4.42 5.32
C LEU A 9 -4.07 5.37 5.43
N VAL A 10 -4.29 6.64 5.80
CA VAL A 10 -3.22 7.64 5.97
C VAL A 10 -2.38 7.32 7.22
N THR A 11 -3.04 6.89 8.30
CA THR A 11 -2.35 6.40 9.50
C THR A 11 -1.61 5.11 9.22
N LEU A 12 -2.23 4.16 8.50
CA LEU A 12 -1.54 2.93 8.08
C LEU A 12 -0.31 3.22 7.25
N VAL A 13 -0.38 4.12 6.27
CA VAL A 13 0.77 4.49 5.41
C VAL A 13 1.90 5.12 6.21
N SER A 14 1.59 5.88 7.27
CA SER A 14 2.61 6.45 8.16
C SER A 14 3.25 5.40 9.08
N GLU A 15 2.56 4.28 9.31
CA GLU A 15 3.02 3.14 10.09
C GLU A 15 3.61 2.03 9.21
N LEU A 16 3.66 2.21 7.89
CA LEU A 16 4.22 1.23 6.98
C LEU A 16 5.75 1.20 7.10
N PRO A 17 6.36 0.01 7.31
CA PRO A 17 7.81 -0.13 7.29
C PRO A 17 8.36 0.20 5.89
N SER A 18 9.64 0.54 5.81
CA SER A 18 10.39 0.86 4.58
C SER A 18 10.12 -0.15 3.45
N CYS A 19 10.03 -1.43 3.81
CA CYS A 19 9.74 -2.54 2.92
C CYS A 19 8.37 -2.43 2.23
N ALA A 20 7.37 -1.86 2.90
CA ALA A 20 6.06 -1.64 2.31
C ALA A 20 6.02 -0.40 1.40
N LEU A 21 6.95 0.56 1.52
CA LEU A 21 7.05 1.70 0.60
C LEU A 21 7.51 1.28 -0.81
N ASP A 22 8.41 0.30 -0.92
CA ASP A 22 8.80 -0.26 -2.21
C ASP A 22 7.62 -1.00 -2.85
N CYS A 23 6.92 -1.81 -2.06
CA CYS A 23 5.71 -2.50 -2.53
C CYS A 23 4.59 -1.54 -2.91
N LEU A 24 4.42 -0.45 -2.16
CA LEU A 24 3.46 0.60 -2.47
C LEU A 24 3.82 1.27 -3.79
N SER A 25 5.10 1.53 -4.05
CA SER A 25 5.57 2.11 -5.31
C SER A 25 5.36 1.19 -6.51
N GLN A 26 5.61 -0.11 -6.35
CA GLN A 26 5.34 -1.10 -7.40
C GLN A 26 3.84 -1.25 -7.65
N ALA A 27 3.03 -1.38 -6.59
CA ALA A 27 1.58 -1.49 -6.71
C ALA A 27 0.95 -0.24 -7.32
N ALA A 28 1.43 0.95 -6.96
CA ALA A 28 1.02 2.23 -7.56
C ALA A 28 1.29 2.23 -9.07
N LYS A 29 2.50 1.84 -9.49
CA LYS A 29 2.84 1.72 -10.92
C LYS A 29 1.96 0.71 -11.65
N SER A 30 1.60 -0.42 -11.03
CA SER A 30 0.71 -1.42 -11.64
C SER A 30 -0.70 -0.90 -11.91
N ILE A 31 -1.18 0.08 -11.15
CA ILE A 31 -2.48 0.73 -11.37
C ILE A 31 -2.37 2.07 -12.11
N SER A 32 -1.19 2.41 -12.64
CA SER A 32 -0.89 3.67 -13.31
C SER A 32 -1.08 4.90 -12.42
N CYS A 33 -0.82 4.76 -11.12
CA CYS A 33 -0.74 5.86 -10.15
C CYS A 33 0.71 6.06 -9.69
N ASP A 34 0.98 7.24 -9.13
CA ASP A 34 2.26 7.50 -8.47
C ASP A 34 2.19 7.08 -6.99
N ALA A 35 3.33 6.69 -6.42
CA ALA A 35 3.40 6.25 -5.02
C ALA A 35 3.05 7.37 -4.04
N ALA A 36 3.38 8.62 -4.40
CA ALA A 36 3.04 9.82 -3.66
C ALA A 36 1.60 10.32 -3.93
N ASP A 37 0.93 9.78 -4.95
CA ASP A 37 -0.40 10.23 -5.37
C ASP A 37 -1.49 9.44 -4.64
N LEU A 38 -1.63 9.73 -3.34
CA LEU A 38 -2.60 9.07 -2.45
C LEU A 38 -4.04 9.27 -2.93
N THR A 39 -4.33 10.32 -3.70
CA THR A 39 -5.65 10.55 -4.29
C THR A 39 -5.93 9.54 -5.41
N CYS A 40 -5.00 9.31 -6.33
CA CYS A 40 -5.10 8.28 -7.36
C CYS A 40 -5.19 6.88 -6.73
N LEU A 41 -4.33 6.61 -5.75
CA LEU A 41 -4.32 5.35 -4.99
C LEU A 41 -5.67 5.11 -4.29
N CYS A 42 -6.23 6.11 -3.63
CA CYS A 42 -7.53 5.99 -2.96
C CYS A 42 -8.69 5.81 -3.95
N GLY A 43 -8.65 6.49 -5.10
CA GLY A 43 -9.61 6.31 -6.19
C GLY A 43 -9.55 4.93 -6.84
N LYS A 44 -8.43 4.21 -6.65
CA LYS A 44 -8.18 2.86 -7.16
C LYS A 44 -7.86 1.87 -6.03
N SER A 45 -8.34 2.15 -4.83
CA SER A 45 -7.99 1.43 -3.60
C SER A 45 -8.18 -0.09 -3.69
N THR A 46 -9.25 -0.56 -4.31
CA THR A 46 -9.47 -2.00 -4.56
C THR A 46 -8.40 -2.63 -5.47
N ALA A 47 -8.03 -1.94 -6.55
CA ALA A 47 -7.00 -2.42 -7.47
C ALA A 47 -5.61 -2.36 -6.82
N PHE A 48 -5.35 -1.29 -6.05
CA PHE A 48 -4.15 -1.12 -5.26
C PHE A 48 -3.99 -2.23 -4.21
N ALA A 49 -5.02 -2.50 -3.40
CA ALA A 49 -5.02 -3.57 -2.40
C ALA A 49 -4.75 -4.95 -3.02
N THR A 50 -5.29 -5.19 -4.22
CA THR A 50 -5.05 -6.43 -4.98
C THR A 50 -3.61 -6.52 -5.50
N ALA A 51 -3.02 -5.39 -5.92
CA ALA A 51 -1.67 -5.34 -6.46
C ALA A 51 -0.59 -5.38 -5.36
N ILE A 52 -0.83 -4.75 -4.21
CA ILE A 52 0.15 -4.68 -3.11
C ILE A 52 0.22 -5.98 -2.31
N GLY A 53 -0.89 -6.72 -2.18
CA GLY A 53 -0.97 -7.98 -1.46
C GLY A 53 0.12 -9.00 -1.80
N PRO A 54 0.32 -9.37 -3.09
CA PRO A 54 1.39 -10.29 -3.47
C PRO A 54 2.79 -9.71 -3.26
N CYS A 55 2.97 -8.39 -3.32
CA CYS A 55 4.26 -7.78 -3.03
C CYS A 55 4.60 -7.88 -1.54
N ILE A 56 3.66 -7.58 -0.65
CA ILE A 56 3.87 -7.71 0.81
C ILE A 56 4.18 -9.17 1.17
N LEU A 57 3.49 -10.13 0.56
CA LEU A 57 3.74 -11.56 0.74
C LEU A 57 5.09 -12.02 0.18
N SER A 58 5.52 -11.47 -0.96
CA SER A 58 6.73 -11.91 -1.67
C SER A 58 7.99 -11.22 -1.17
N SER A 59 7.91 -9.92 -0.87
CA SER A 59 9.05 -9.12 -0.45
C SER A 59 9.53 -9.48 0.95
N THR A 60 8.81 -10.36 1.66
CA THR A 60 9.25 -10.82 2.97
C THR A 60 9.60 -9.59 3.81
N CYS A 61 8.63 -8.69 4.02
CA CYS A 61 8.69 -7.80 5.19
C CYS A 61 8.58 -8.63 6.49
N SER A 62 9.22 -9.80 6.53
CA SER A 62 9.55 -10.57 7.72
C SER A 62 10.34 -9.64 8.60
N SER A 63 9.83 -9.44 9.81
CA SER A 63 10.50 -9.51 11.12
C SER A 63 11.98 -9.12 11.32
N ASP A 64 12.71 -8.63 10.32
CA ASP A 64 14.09 -8.14 10.35
C ASP A 64 14.10 -6.62 10.08
N GLU A 65 12.99 -5.94 10.38
CA GLU A 65 12.92 -4.53 10.75
C GLU A 65 11.84 -4.39 11.86
N GLN A 66 11.98 -5.21 12.91
CA GLN A 66 11.36 -4.99 14.22
C GLN A 66 12.39 -5.16 15.33
#